data_AF-A0A6N2XXM6-F1
#
_entry.id   AF-A0A6N2XXM6-F1
#
_cell.length_a   1.000
_cell.length_b   1.000
_cell.length_c   1.000
_cell.angle_alpha   90.00
_cell.angle_beta   90.00
_cell.angle_gamma   90.00
#
_symmetry.space_group_name_H-M   'P 1'
#
loop_
_entity.id
_entity.type
_entity.pdbx_description
1 polymer ?
#
loop_
_entity_poly.entity_id
_entity_poly.type
_entity_poly.pdbx_seq_one_letter_code
_entity_poly.pdbx_strand_id
1 'polypeptide(L)'
;MKLFKRLLKYFSRLEKEEIIDLTPIVEDKYNEVAIGNLVWALMPLSNDELERIEESHRIRPYLVVAKDENYFYGYYCSTKQKSRYLATFKLDKNIYDHRKNTYVYLTNTYKIPRTNFRDIYNRIGINNLIMIERKLIVNSRYLEGLIHFDVPIIYCVGDIIRVGDQLYYIYQTDNSNLYVNKTKFVREAALRYEFDYSETIIFDCKKSYELVNMLSPKHIEIVYENKRKYKHEQKRKQVKQYKNVFNYPRGSVFDDCNGDKIIYLYSRSNHHYGINTKINEFFPYICDIQNIEKANIIGTINDGKMMIMLERLLDQNINPHNIVTMIYQEIMDERPRSRV
;
A
#
# COMPACT_ATOMS: atom_id res chain seq x y z
N MET A 1 -22.02 13.68 81.31
CA MET A 1 -22.27 15.15 81.24
C MET A 1 -21.00 16.03 81.22
N LYS A 2 -19.88 15.67 81.86
CA LYS A 2 -18.62 16.46 81.83
C LYS A 2 -17.86 16.45 80.49
N LEU A 3 -17.97 15.36 79.69
CA LEU A 3 -17.34 15.26 78.38
C LEU A 3 -17.96 16.23 77.34
N PHE A 4 -19.28 16.39 77.38
CA PHE A 4 -20.05 17.21 76.43
C PHE A 4 -19.76 18.71 76.59
N LYS A 5 -19.58 19.18 77.83
CA LYS A 5 -19.17 20.57 78.12
C LYS A 5 -17.72 20.87 77.73
N ARG A 6 -16.84 19.85 77.70
CA ARG A 6 -15.45 20.01 77.22
C ARG A 6 -15.39 20.11 75.69
N LEU A 7 -16.22 19.35 74.98
CA LEU A 7 -16.35 19.42 73.52
C LEU A 7 -16.92 20.77 73.06
N LEU A 8 -18.00 21.26 73.70
CA LEU A 8 -18.57 22.58 73.38
C LEU A 8 -17.59 23.74 73.59
N LYS A 9 -16.70 23.66 74.60
CA LYS A 9 -15.65 24.67 74.84
C LYS A 9 -14.49 24.55 73.84
N TYR A 10 -14.32 23.40 73.19
CA TYR A 10 -13.34 23.20 72.12
C TYR A 10 -13.86 23.75 70.80
N PHE A 11 -15.15 23.51 70.48
CA PHE A 11 -15.80 24.06 69.28
C PHE A 11 -15.99 25.57 69.35
N SER A 12 -16.30 26.15 70.52
CA SER A 12 -16.42 27.61 70.66
C SER A 12 -15.09 28.37 70.59
N ARG A 13 -13.96 27.65 70.60
CA ARG A 13 -12.61 28.22 70.46
C ARG A 13 -12.11 28.18 69.02
N LEU A 14 -12.73 27.37 68.16
CA LEU A 14 -12.43 27.27 66.73
C LEU A 14 -13.12 28.35 65.88
N GLU A 15 -14.08 29.10 66.42
CA GLU A 15 -14.80 30.17 65.70
C GLU A 15 -14.09 31.54 65.70
N LYS A 16 -12.84 31.63 66.18
CA LYS A 16 -12.07 32.89 66.21
C LYS A 16 -10.59 32.75 65.83
N GLU A 17 -10.27 31.78 64.98
CA GLU A 17 -9.02 31.84 64.21
C GLU A 17 -9.40 32.30 62.80
N GLU A 18 -8.66 33.30 62.30
CA GLU A 18 -8.78 33.77 60.92
C GLU A 18 -8.92 32.56 59.99
N ILE A 19 -9.97 32.54 59.19
CA ILE A 19 -10.10 31.60 58.08
C ILE A 19 -8.97 31.95 57.13
N ILE A 20 -7.80 31.36 57.36
CA ILE A 20 -6.81 31.16 56.30
C ILE A 20 -7.55 30.27 55.31
N ASP A 21 -7.89 30.86 54.17
CA ASP A 21 -8.49 30.17 53.04
C ASP A 21 -7.49 29.09 52.57
N LEU A 22 -7.62 27.90 53.16
CA LEU A 22 -6.96 26.67 52.77
C LEU A 22 -7.81 25.97 51.70
N THR A 23 -8.45 26.72 50.79
CA THR A 23 -8.74 26.13 49.49
C THR A 23 -7.41 25.58 48.98
N PRO A 24 -7.33 24.28 48.65
CA PRO A 24 -6.22 23.82 47.84
C PRO A 24 -6.18 24.78 46.66
N ILE A 25 -5.01 25.30 46.31
CA ILE A 25 -4.78 25.80 44.97
C ILE A 25 -5.12 24.59 44.09
N VAL A 26 -6.38 24.51 43.65
CA VAL A 26 -6.80 23.57 42.60
C VAL A 26 -6.06 24.15 41.42
N GLU A 27 -4.83 23.68 41.27
CA GLU A 27 -3.97 24.02 40.16
C GLU A 27 -4.85 23.84 38.94
N ASP A 28 -5.07 24.95 38.22
CA ASP A 28 -6.03 24.91 37.13
C ASP A 28 -5.46 23.93 36.11
N LYS A 29 -6.01 22.71 36.09
CA LYS A 29 -5.63 21.62 35.18
C LYS A 29 -5.64 22.07 33.73
N TYR A 30 -6.36 23.14 33.41
CA TYR A 30 -6.28 23.77 32.11
C TYR A 30 -4.85 24.21 31.75
N ASN A 31 -4.07 24.69 32.71
CA ASN A 31 -2.67 25.12 32.48
C ASN A 31 -1.81 23.96 31.96
N GLU A 32 -2.09 22.72 32.37
CA GLU A 32 -1.41 21.51 31.88
C GLU A 32 -1.82 21.11 30.46
N VAL A 33 -2.92 21.63 29.93
CA VAL A 33 -3.38 21.31 28.57
C VAL A 33 -2.34 21.76 27.55
N ALA A 34 -1.87 20.81 26.76
CA ALA A 34 -0.91 20.97 25.70
C ALA A 34 -1.47 20.48 24.35
N ILE A 35 -0.84 20.95 23.27
CA ILE A 35 -1.11 20.47 21.91
C ILE A 35 -0.89 18.95 21.85
N GLY A 36 -1.84 18.24 21.22
CA GLY A 36 -1.86 16.79 21.14
C GLY A 36 -2.51 16.09 22.33
N ASN A 37 -2.94 16.80 23.38
CA ASN A 37 -3.77 16.20 24.42
C ASN A 37 -5.16 15.86 23.90
N LEU A 38 -5.69 14.76 24.43
CA LEU A 38 -7.09 14.40 24.33
C LEU A 38 -7.79 14.81 25.63
N VAL A 39 -8.81 15.66 25.50
CA VAL A 39 -9.49 16.27 26.64
C VAL A 39 -10.99 16.01 26.60
N TRP A 40 -11.60 15.91 27.78
CA TRP A 40 -13.04 15.99 27.92
C TRP A 40 -13.43 17.46 28.08
N ALA A 41 -14.44 17.90 27.33
CA ALA A 41 -14.99 19.23 27.46
C ALA A 41 -16.49 19.29 27.19
N LEU A 42 -17.15 20.24 27.81
CA LEU A 42 -18.52 20.61 27.48
C LEU A 42 -18.54 21.18 26.04
N MET A 43 -19.51 20.73 25.23
CA MET A 43 -19.67 21.22 23.87
C MET A 43 -19.78 22.76 23.84
N PRO A 44 -19.10 23.46 22.92
CA PRO A 44 -19.12 24.92 22.83
C PRO A 44 -20.41 25.40 22.13
N LEU A 45 -21.56 25.16 22.76
CA LEU A 45 -22.89 25.54 22.29
C LEU A 45 -23.54 26.49 23.31
N SER A 46 -24.60 27.19 22.89
CA SER A 46 -25.43 27.98 23.81
C SER A 46 -26.17 27.08 24.81
N ASN A 47 -26.64 27.65 25.93
CA ASN A 47 -27.40 26.90 26.94
C ASN A 47 -28.65 26.26 26.34
N ASP A 48 -29.41 27.00 25.52
CA ASP A 48 -30.62 26.50 24.84
C ASP A 48 -30.32 25.31 23.92
N GLU A 49 -29.18 25.32 23.23
CA GLU A 49 -28.74 24.20 22.39
C GLU A 49 -28.30 23.00 23.23
N LEU A 50 -27.60 23.24 24.35
CA LEU A 50 -27.19 22.19 25.28
C LEU A 50 -28.38 21.52 25.94
N GLU A 51 -29.43 22.26 26.30
CA GLU A 51 -30.66 21.73 26.91
C GLU A 51 -31.37 20.71 26.02
N ARG A 52 -31.28 20.87 24.69
CA ARG A 52 -31.82 19.92 23.70
C ARG A 52 -31.00 18.63 23.57
N ILE A 53 -29.81 18.59 24.17
CA ILE A 53 -28.92 17.42 24.17
C ILE A 53 -29.01 16.74 25.53
N GLU A 54 -29.15 15.42 25.55
CA GLU A 54 -29.11 14.63 26.79
C GLU A 54 -27.84 14.95 27.60
N GLU A 55 -27.93 15.04 28.92
CA GLU A 55 -26.84 15.50 29.78
C GLU A 55 -25.55 14.66 29.63
N SER A 56 -25.71 13.33 29.59
CA SER A 56 -24.62 12.37 29.32
C SER A 56 -23.96 12.57 27.94
N HIS A 57 -24.61 13.35 27.08
CA HIS A 57 -24.20 13.65 25.73
C HIS A 57 -23.59 15.06 25.54
N ARG A 58 -23.50 15.87 26.60
CA ARG A 58 -22.98 17.25 26.50
C ARG A 58 -21.47 17.34 26.65
N ILE A 59 -20.84 16.38 27.34
CA ILE A 59 -19.38 16.30 27.47
C ILE A 59 -18.83 15.40 26.36
N ARG A 60 -17.84 15.90 25.63
CA ARG A 60 -17.27 15.24 24.46
C ARG A 60 -15.74 15.27 24.46
N PRO A 61 -15.12 14.29 23.81
CA PRO A 61 -13.67 14.27 23.70
C PRO A 61 -13.23 15.17 22.55
N TYR A 62 -12.13 15.87 22.74
CA TYR A 62 -11.49 16.72 21.73
C TYR A 62 -9.98 16.49 21.69
N LEU A 63 -9.40 16.50 20.50
CA LEU A 63 -7.94 16.56 20.31
C LEU A 63 -7.51 18.02 20.23
N VAL A 64 -6.70 18.48 21.17
CA VAL A 64 -6.21 19.86 21.24
C VAL A 64 -5.16 20.11 20.17
N VAL A 65 -5.34 21.18 19.39
CA VAL A 65 -4.43 21.61 18.31
C VAL A 65 -3.83 23.01 18.56
N ALA A 66 -4.54 23.88 19.27
CA ALA A 66 -4.02 25.17 19.71
C ALA A 66 -4.65 25.58 21.05
N LYS A 67 -4.03 26.53 21.75
CA LYS A 67 -4.48 27.01 23.06
C LYS A 67 -4.00 28.43 23.30
N ASP A 68 -4.86 29.22 23.95
CA ASP A 68 -4.54 30.52 24.56
C ASP A 68 -5.02 30.55 26.02
N GLU A 69 -5.02 31.72 26.66
CA GLU A 69 -5.39 31.88 28.07
C GLU A 69 -6.87 31.58 28.37
N ASN A 70 -7.75 31.80 27.38
CA ASN A 70 -9.19 31.79 27.51
C ASN A 70 -9.87 30.65 26.72
N TYR A 71 -9.21 30.15 25.68
CA TYR A 71 -9.75 29.15 24.77
C TYR A 71 -8.70 28.11 24.40
N PHE A 72 -9.18 26.90 24.18
CA PHE A 72 -8.43 25.92 23.40
C PHE A 72 -9.20 25.58 22.13
N TYR A 73 -8.45 25.13 21.14
CA TYR A 73 -8.96 24.75 19.84
C TYR A 73 -8.75 23.25 19.67
N GLY A 74 -9.77 22.55 19.19
CA GLY A 74 -9.64 21.10 19.04
C GLY A 74 -10.55 20.47 18.00
N TYR A 75 -10.15 19.27 17.58
CA TYR A 75 -10.91 18.42 16.69
C TYR A 75 -11.80 17.48 17.49
N TYR A 76 -13.08 17.40 17.11
CA TYR A 76 -14.06 16.55 17.78
C TYR A 76 -13.70 15.06 17.66
N CYS A 77 -13.90 14.30 18.73
CA CYS A 77 -13.66 12.86 18.77
C CYS A 77 -14.97 12.09 19.03
N SER A 78 -15.13 10.90 18.43
CA SER A 78 -16.26 10.01 18.73
C SER A 78 -15.93 8.55 18.46
N THR A 79 -16.62 7.64 19.14
CA THR A 79 -16.47 6.18 18.93
C THR A 79 -17.20 5.66 17.70
N LYS A 80 -18.15 6.43 17.15
CA LYS A 80 -18.78 6.13 15.86
C LYS A 80 -17.86 6.62 14.74
N GLN A 81 -17.61 5.78 13.74
CA GLN A 81 -17.00 6.19 12.47
C GLN A 81 -18.12 6.74 11.57
N LYS A 82 -18.02 8.01 11.16
CA LYS A 82 -19.04 8.63 10.30
C LYS A 82 -18.51 9.21 9.00
N SER A 83 -17.19 9.23 8.79
CA SER A 83 -16.60 10.02 7.70
C SER A 83 -15.57 9.27 6.86
N ARG A 84 -15.24 9.90 5.72
CA ARG A 84 -14.27 9.42 4.72
C ARG A 84 -12.87 9.32 5.30
N TYR A 85 -12.00 8.57 4.63
CA TYR A 85 -10.63 8.29 5.07
C TYR A 85 -9.82 9.55 5.42
N LEU A 86 -9.84 10.59 4.61
CA LEU A 86 -9.08 11.83 4.85
C LEU A 86 -9.70 12.69 5.96
N ALA A 87 -11.02 12.64 6.10
CA ALA A 87 -11.77 13.42 7.06
C ALA A 87 -11.75 12.84 8.50
N THR A 88 -11.16 11.66 8.70
CA THR A 88 -11.04 11.04 10.02
C THR A 88 -9.68 10.40 10.26
N PHE A 89 -9.28 10.38 11.53
CA PHE A 89 -8.15 9.58 12.01
C PHE A 89 -8.61 8.62 13.09
N LYS A 90 -8.27 7.33 12.95
CA LYS A 90 -8.62 6.28 13.91
C LYS A 90 -7.55 6.21 15.01
N LEU A 91 -7.97 6.44 16.24
CA LEU A 91 -7.24 6.11 17.45
C LEU A 91 -7.58 4.68 17.85
N ASP A 92 -6.59 3.79 17.72
CA ASP A 92 -6.77 2.39 18.07
C ASP A 92 -6.89 2.21 19.58
N LYS A 93 -7.91 1.47 19.98
CA LYS A 93 -8.23 1.26 21.39
C LYS A 93 -7.09 0.62 22.18
N ASN A 94 -6.30 -0.24 21.54
CA ASN A 94 -5.22 -0.97 22.20
C ASN A 94 -3.97 -0.11 22.37
N ILE A 95 -3.76 0.88 21.48
CA ILE A 95 -2.62 1.79 21.54
C ILE A 95 -2.83 2.87 22.60
N TYR A 96 -4.09 3.32 22.74
CA TYR A 96 -4.46 4.44 23.59
C TYR A 96 -5.20 4.03 24.86
N ASP A 97 -5.25 2.74 25.19
CA ASP A 97 -6.00 2.20 26.34
C ASP A 97 -7.45 2.74 26.43
N HIS A 98 -8.12 2.80 25.28
CA HIS A 98 -9.52 3.19 25.22
C HIS A 98 -10.41 1.95 25.29
N ARG A 99 -11.64 2.10 25.81
CA ARG A 99 -12.63 1.01 25.76
C ARG A 99 -13.04 0.63 24.33
N LYS A 100 -13.04 1.60 23.41
CA LYS A 100 -13.45 1.46 22.01
C LYS A 100 -12.53 2.28 21.11
N ASN A 101 -12.46 1.88 19.83
CA ASN A 101 -11.80 2.70 18.82
C ASN A 101 -12.45 4.09 18.80
N THR A 102 -11.62 5.12 18.74
CA THR A 102 -12.07 6.51 18.73
C THR A 102 -11.64 7.14 17.42
N TYR A 103 -12.45 8.03 16.87
CA TYR A 103 -12.19 8.69 15.60
C TYR A 103 -12.13 10.19 15.83
N VAL A 104 -11.01 10.80 15.43
CA VAL A 104 -10.83 12.26 15.37
C VAL A 104 -11.39 12.74 14.04
N TYR A 105 -12.26 13.75 14.06
CA TYR A 105 -12.88 14.33 12.88
C TYR A 105 -12.10 15.56 12.43
N LEU A 106 -11.52 15.50 11.23
CA LEU A 106 -10.54 16.45 10.71
C LEU A 106 -11.13 17.43 9.68
N THR A 107 -12.40 17.78 9.86
CA THR A 107 -13.15 18.63 8.91
C THR A 107 -13.54 19.98 9.49
N ASN A 108 -13.40 20.16 10.80
CA ASN A 108 -13.72 21.41 11.47
C ASN A 108 -12.95 21.51 12.79
N THR A 109 -12.46 22.70 13.11
CA THR A 109 -11.83 22.99 14.39
C THR A 109 -12.82 23.73 15.30
N TYR A 110 -12.93 23.31 16.55
CA TYR A 110 -13.83 23.90 17.53
C TYR A 110 -13.04 24.81 18.46
N LYS A 111 -13.48 26.08 18.58
CA LYS A 111 -13.03 27.00 19.63
C LYS A 111 -13.82 26.72 20.90
N ILE A 112 -13.13 26.32 21.97
CA ILE A 112 -13.74 25.83 23.21
C ILE A 112 -13.26 26.70 24.39
N PRO A 113 -14.18 27.34 25.15
CA PRO A 113 -13.82 28.14 26.31
C PRO A 113 -13.07 27.32 27.37
N ARG A 114 -12.14 27.94 28.10
CA ARG A 114 -11.46 27.36 29.26
C ARG A 114 -12.44 26.81 30.29
N THR A 115 -13.55 27.51 30.53
CA THR A 115 -14.62 27.08 31.45
C THR A 115 -15.31 25.78 31.05
N ASN A 116 -15.20 25.38 29.77
CA ASN A 116 -15.78 24.14 29.27
C ASN A 116 -14.85 22.94 29.45
N PHE A 117 -13.55 23.15 29.72
CA PHE A 117 -12.61 22.08 30.00
C PHE A 117 -13.03 21.27 31.24
N ARG A 118 -12.76 19.96 31.22
CA ARG A 118 -13.07 19.04 32.33
C ARG A 118 -11.86 18.25 32.78
N ASP A 119 -11.20 17.54 31.87
CA ASP A 119 -10.00 16.77 32.20
C ASP A 119 -9.18 16.42 30.97
N ILE A 120 -7.89 16.14 31.18
CA ILE A 120 -7.03 15.50 30.19
C ILE A 120 -7.11 14.00 30.44
N TYR A 121 -7.47 13.22 29.42
CA TYR A 121 -7.57 11.76 29.58
C TYR A 121 -6.52 10.98 28.81
N ASN A 122 -5.85 11.60 27.84
CA ASN A 122 -4.76 10.96 27.08
C ASN A 122 -3.92 11.98 26.29
N ARG A 123 -2.88 11.49 25.59
CA ARG A 123 -2.06 12.27 24.67
C ARG A 123 -1.73 11.48 23.41
N ILE A 124 -1.80 12.14 22.26
CA ILE A 124 -1.41 11.56 20.98
C ILE A 124 0.12 11.59 20.83
N GLY A 125 0.72 10.43 20.56
CA GLY A 125 2.13 10.33 20.23
C GLY A 125 2.47 11.00 18.89
N ILE A 126 3.73 11.45 18.75
CA ILE A 126 4.20 12.28 17.63
C ILE A 126 3.94 11.67 16.26
N ASN A 127 4.15 10.36 16.08
CA ASN A 127 3.93 9.68 14.79
C ASN A 127 2.48 9.81 14.32
N ASN A 128 1.52 9.73 15.25
CA ASN A 128 0.10 9.87 14.91
C ASN A 128 -0.30 11.33 14.70
N LEU A 129 0.34 12.29 15.40
CA LEU A 129 0.20 13.71 15.07
C LEU A 129 0.67 14.02 13.65
N ILE A 130 1.81 13.46 13.21
CA ILE A 130 2.31 13.60 11.84
C ILE A 130 1.32 13.02 10.82
N MET A 131 0.71 11.86 11.10
CA MET A 131 -0.32 11.30 10.21
C MET A 131 -1.59 12.16 10.15
N ILE A 132 -2.00 12.77 11.28
CA ILE A 132 -3.14 13.68 11.34
C ILE A 132 -2.84 14.96 10.55
N GLU A 133 -1.66 15.54 10.75
CA GLU A 133 -1.22 16.75 10.07
C GLU A 133 -1.22 16.58 8.55
N ARG A 134 -0.71 15.44 8.05
CA ARG A 134 -0.76 15.11 6.63
C ARG A 134 -2.19 15.09 6.08
N LYS A 135 -3.16 14.56 6.84
CA LYS A 135 -4.57 14.60 6.45
C LYS A 135 -5.13 16.02 6.45
N LEU A 136 -4.73 16.85 7.40
CA LEU A 136 -5.14 18.26 7.47
C LEU A 136 -4.62 19.05 6.28
N ILE A 137 -3.36 18.85 5.86
CA ILE A 137 -2.78 19.46 4.65
C ILE A 137 -3.62 19.12 3.42
N VAL A 138 -3.97 17.84 3.24
CA VAL A 138 -4.81 17.42 2.10
C VAL A 138 -6.22 18.00 2.19
N ASN A 139 -6.84 18.01 3.37
CA ASN A 139 -8.18 18.55 3.57
C ASN A 139 -8.23 20.06 3.38
N SER A 140 -7.17 20.79 3.73
CA SER A 140 -7.10 22.26 3.63
C SER A 140 -7.13 22.79 2.20
N ARG A 141 -6.98 21.89 1.21
CA ARG A 141 -7.22 22.20 -0.20
C ARG A 141 -8.70 22.40 -0.53
N TYR A 142 -9.60 21.90 0.32
CA TYR A 142 -11.05 21.88 0.09
C TYR A 142 -11.85 22.48 1.24
N LEU A 143 -11.24 22.59 2.43
CA LEU A 143 -11.85 23.10 3.64
C LEU A 143 -11.02 24.27 4.18
N GLU A 144 -11.69 25.35 4.53
CA GLU A 144 -11.06 26.53 5.12
C GLU A 144 -11.04 26.45 6.65
N GLY A 145 -10.12 27.19 7.29
CA GLY A 145 -10.11 27.40 8.74
C GLY A 145 -9.64 26.21 9.59
N LEU A 146 -9.01 25.19 8.98
CA LEU A 146 -8.39 24.11 9.73
C LEU A 146 -7.10 24.60 10.43
N ILE A 147 -6.97 24.31 11.72
CA ILE A 147 -5.74 24.62 12.47
C ILE A 147 -4.79 23.42 12.36
N HIS A 148 -3.53 23.71 12.01
CA HIS A 148 -2.49 22.71 11.78
C HIS A 148 -1.64 22.46 13.03
N PHE A 149 -1.06 21.26 13.11
CA PHE A 149 -0.04 20.94 14.09
C PHE A 149 1.34 21.37 13.56
N ASP A 150 2.14 21.97 14.42
CA ASP A 150 3.55 22.26 14.12
C ASP A 150 4.40 20.98 14.27
N VAL A 151 4.31 20.11 13.27
CA VAL A 151 5.04 18.83 13.20
C VAL A 151 5.61 18.63 11.79
N PRO A 152 6.75 17.93 11.65
CA PRO A 152 7.34 17.70 10.34
C PRO A 152 6.45 16.83 9.45
N ILE A 153 6.46 17.11 8.16
CA ILE A 153 5.81 16.27 7.16
C ILE A 153 6.75 15.11 6.80
N ILE A 154 6.29 13.89 7.03
CA ILE A 154 6.99 12.67 6.60
C ILE A 154 6.17 12.02 5.49
N TYR A 155 6.74 11.91 4.29
CA TYR A 155 6.10 11.23 3.16
C TYR A 155 6.04 9.71 3.37
N CYS A 156 4.96 9.07 2.94
CA CYS A 156 4.84 7.61 2.96
C CYS A 156 4.27 7.04 1.66
N VAL A 157 4.40 5.73 1.53
CA VAL A 157 3.70 4.93 0.54
C VAL A 157 2.20 5.28 0.55
N GLY A 158 1.65 5.55 -0.63
CA GLY A 158 0.26 5.99 -0.77
C GLY A 158 0.11 7.48 -1.05
N ASP A 159 1.14 8.29 -0.79
CA ASP A 159 1.09 9.72 -1.02
C ASP A 159 1.17 10.08 -2.50
N ILE A 160 0.54 11.20 -2.83
CA ILE A 160 0.63 11.86 -4.11
C ILE A 160 1.21 13.24 -3.87
N ILE A 161 2.37 13.49 -4.47
CA ILE A 161 3.10 14.75 -4.34
C ILE A 161 3.15 15.48 -5.68
N ARG A 162 3.26 16.80 -5.64
CA ARG A 162 3.52 17.64 -6.82
C ARG A 162 4.95 18.13 -6.82
N VAL A 163 5.59 18.04 -7.98
CA VAL A 163 6.93 18.60 -8.26
C VAL A 163 6.84 19.34 -9.59
N GLY A 164 6.97 20.67 -9.55
CA GLY A 164 6.61 21.51 -10.71
C GLY A 164 5.14 21.31 -11.10
N ASP A 165 4.88 21.09 -12.39
CA ASP A 165 3.51 20.85 -12.89
C ASP A 165 3.10 19.37 -12.92
N GLN A 166 3.96 18.47 -12.41
CA GLN A 166 3.77 17.03 -12.50
C GLN A 166 3.43 16.41 -11.15
N LEU A 167 2.49 15.46 -11.16
CA LEU A 167 2.14 14.65 -10.00
C LEU A 167 2.92 13.33 -10.00
N TYR A 168 3.27 12.88 -8.79
CA TYR A 168 3.99 11.64 -8.55
C TYR A 168 3.37 10.85 -7.40
N TYR A 169 3.24 9.53 -7.59
CA TYR A 169 2.76 8.60 -6.58
C TYR A 169 3.92 7.89 -5.90
N ILE A 170 3.96 7.93 -4.57
CA ILE A 170 4.98 7.24 -3.76
C ILE A 170 4.54 5.80 -3.53
N TYR A 171 5.26 4.86 -4.15
CA TYR A 171 4.96 3.42 -4.01
C TYR A 171 5.92 2.68 -3.10
N GLN A 172 7.06 3.28 -2.76
CA GLN A 172 8.04 2.73 -1.82
C GLN A 172 8.85 3.88 -1.22
N THR A 173 9.29 3.70 0.02
CA THR A 173 10.14 4.66 0.74
C THR A 173 11.25 3.93 1.47
N ASP A 174 12.42 4.53 1.56
CA ASP A 174 13.48 4.17 2.51
C ASP A 174 13.95 5.42 3.27
N ASN A 175 15.00 5.30 4.09
CA ASN A 175 15.50 6.40 4.94
C ASN A 175 16.06 7.60 4.16
N SER A 176 16.29 7.49 2.85
CA SER A 176 16.87 8.55 2.00
C SER A 176 16.04 8.83 0.75
N ASN A 177 15.24 7.87 0.29
CA ASN A 177 14.64 7.90 -1.03
C ASN A 177 13.12 7.70 -1.00
N LEU A 178 12.45 8.45 -1.87
CA LEU A 178 11.07 8.22 -2.28
C LEU A 178 11.10 7.64 -3.69
N TYR A 179 10.57 6.42 -3.85
CA TYR A 179 10.44 5.79 -5.15
C TYR A 179 9.05 6.09 -5.69
N VAL A 180 9.02 6.75 -6.84
CA VAL A 180 7.80 7.34 -7.37
C VAL A 180 7.51 6.92 -8.80
N ASN A 181 6.22 6.85 -9.12
CA ASN A 181 5.70 6.70 -10.48
C ASN A 181 5.01 8.01 -10.87
N LYS A 182 5.19 8.48 -12.12
CA LYS A 182 4.39 9.60 -12.65
C LYS A 182 2.91 9.24 -12.53
N THR A 183 2.10 10.18 -12.08
CA THR A 183 0.66 9.97 -11.94
C THR A 183 -0.12 11.13 -12.55
N LYS A 184 -1.35 10.84 -12.98
CA LYS A 184 -2.27 11.83 -13.50
C LYS A 184 -3.61 11.66 -12.80
N PHE A 185 -4.21 12.78 -12.45
CA PHE A 185 -5.57 12.80 -11.95
C PHE A 185 -6.54 12.68 -13.13
N VAL A 186 -7.45 11.72 -13.05
CA VAL A 186 -8.36 11.39 -14.16
C VAL A 186 -9.80 11.79 -13.85
N ARG A 187 -10.25 11.65 -12.60
CA ARG A 187 -11.63 11.98 -12.23
C ARG A 187 -11.82 12.31 -10.76
N GLU A 188 -12.47 13.44 -10.50
CA GLU A 188 -12.69 14.03 -9.18
C GLU A 188 -13.74 13.29 -8.34
N ALA A 189 -14.90 12.97 -8.93
CA ALA A 189 -15.98 12.26 -8.23
C ALA A 189 -15.57 10.89 -7.66
N ALA A 190 -14.50 10.28 -8.20
CA ALA A 190 -14.02 8.97 -7.79
C ALA A 190 -12.58 8.97 -7.25
N LEU A 191 -11.92 10.14 -7.15
CA LEU A 191 -10.50 10.28 -6.81
C LEU A 191 -9.61 9.27 -7.56
N ARG A 192 -9.83 9.14 -8.88
CA ARG A 192 -9.11 8.16 -9.70
C ARG A 192 -7.82 8.76 -10.25
N TYR A 193 -6.75 8.00 -10.04
CA TYR A 193 -5.41 8.29 -10.53
C TYR A 193 -4.98 7.20 -11.51
N GLU A 194 -4.32 7.62 -12.58
CA GLU A 194 -3.55 6.74 -13.45
C GLU A 194 -2.08 6.81 -13.07
N PHE A 195 -1.40 5.68 -13.13
CA PHE A 195 -0.01 5.54 -12.72
C PHE A 195 0.81 4.98 -13.87
N ASP A 196 1.90 5.66 -14.20
CA ASP A 196 2.86 5.16 -15.16
C ASP A 196 3.82 4.17 -14.48
N TYR A 197 3.60 2.88 -14.73
CA TYR A 197 4.42 1.81 -14.18
C TYR A 197 5.68 1.52 -15.00
N SER A 198 5.90 2.21 -16.13
CA SER A 198 7.02 1.95 -17.03
C SER A 198 8.34 2.52 -16.51
N GLU A 199 8.28 3.66 -15.81
CA GLU A 199 9.45 4.37 -15.28
C GLU A 199 9.45 4.36 -13.76
N THR A 200 10.62 4.17 -13.16
CA THR A 200 10.87 4.42 -11.73
C THR A 200 11.70 5.69 -11.60
N ILE A 201 11.20 6.64 -10.81
CA ILE A 201 11.92 7.87 -10.49
C ILE A 201 12.23 7.87 -9.00
N ILE A 202 13.38 8.42 -8.63
CA ILE A 202 13.84 8.50 -7.24
C ILE A 202 13.94 9.97 -6.84
N PHE A 203 13.28 10.33 -5.75
CA PHE A 203 13.35 11.64 -5.12
C PHE A 203 14.00 11.53 -3.73
N ASP A 204 14.63 12.61 -3.29
CA ASP A 204 15.25 12.71 -1.97
C ASP A 204 14.17 12.97 -0.91
N CYS A 205 14.03 12.07 0.07
CA CYS A 205 12.98 12.18 1.08
C CYS A 205 13.19 13.37 2.05
N LYS A 206 14.38 13.98 2.08
CA LYS A 206 14.67 15.18 2.89
C LYS A 206 14.25 16.48 2.21
N LYS A 207 13.93 16.45 0.91
CA LYS A 207 13.40 17.62 0.21
C LYS A 207 11.91 17.78 0.50
N SER A 208 11.47 19.03 0.52
CA SER A 208 10.06 19.36 0.66
C SER A 208 9.37 19.33 -0.71
N TYR A 209 8.25 18.62 -0.76
CA TYR A 209 7.35 18.48 -1.88
C TYR A 209 5.92 18.80 -1.45
N GLU A 210 5.12 19.34 -2.35
CA GLU A 210 3.71 19.61 -2.06
C GLU A 210 2.94 18.30 -1.95
N LEU A 211 2.40 17.98 -0.78
CA LEU A 211 1.49 16.84 -0.58
C LEU A 211 0.11 17.19 -1.12
N VAL A 212 -0.30 16.53 -2.21
CA VAL A 212 -1.57 16.80 -2.90
C VAL A 212 -2.67 15.89 -2.39
N ASN A 213 -2.38 14.61 -2.15
CA ASN A 213 -3.37 13.63 -1.71
C ASN A 213 -2.73 12.44 -0.99
N MET A 214 -3.55 11.67 -0.28
CA MET A 214 -3.17 10.41 0.36
C MET A 214 -4.17 9.32 0.01
N LEU A 215 -3.71 8.23 -0.61
CA LEU A 215 -4.56 7.09 -0.91
C LEU A 215 -4.92 6.30 0.36
N SER A 216 -6.14 5.79 0.42
CA SER A 216 -6.53 4.87 1.50
C SER A 216 -5.85 3.50 1.30
N PRO A 217 -5.71 2.68 2.35
CA PRO A 217 -5.10 1.35 2.24
C PRO A 217 -5.69 0.49 1.13
N LYS A 218 -7.02 0.49 1.00
CA LYS A 218 -7.74 -0.21 -0.09
C LYS A 218 -7.30 0.26 -1.49
N HIS A 219 -7.09 1.56 -1.69
CA HIS A 219 -6.64 2.08 -2.98
C HIS A 219 -5.17 1.75 -3.22
N ILE A 220 -4.32 1.77 -2.19
CA ILE A 220 -2.91 1.35 -2.28
C ILE A 220 -2.81 -0.11 -2.76
N GLU A 221 -3.64 -1.01 -2.21
CA GLU A 221 -3.70 -2.42 -2.65
C GLU A 221 -4.05 -2.54 -4.14
N ILE A 222 -5.03 -1.77 -4.62
CA ILE A 222 -5.41 -1.74 -6.05
C ILE A 222 -4.21 -1.30 -6.93
N VAL A 223 -3.46 -0.28 -6.49
CA VAL A 223 -2.26 0.17 -7.24
C VAL A 223 -1.22 -0.94 -7.30
N TYR A 224 -0.98 -1.65 -6.20
CA TYR A 224 -0.06 -2.78 -6.19
C TYR A 224 -0.49 -3.93 -7.10
N GLU A 225 -1.77 -4.29 -7.10
CA GLU A 225 -2.31 -5.31 -8.00
C GLU A 225 -2.13 -4.92 -9.47
N ASN A 226 -2.43 -3.66 -9.82
CA ASN A 226 -2.26 -3.14 -11.17
C ASN A 226 -0.79 -3.15 -11.61
N LYS A 227 0.13 -2.77 -10.71
CA LYS A 227 1.57 -2.84 -10.98
C LYS A 227 2.04 -4.29 -11.21
N ARG A 228 1.49 -5.26 -10.47
CA ARG A 228 1.78 -6.70 -10.70
C ARG A 228 1.25 -7.16 -12.05
N LYS A 229 0.01 -6.84 -12.40
CA LYS A 229 -0.59 -7.16 -13.71
C LYS A 229 0.24 -6.59 -14.86
N TYR A 230 0.64 -5.32 -14.77
CA TYR A 230 1.52 -4.69 -15.73
C TYR A 230 2.84 -5.46 -15.92
N LYS A 231 3.54 -5.83 -14.83
CA LYS A 231 4.77 -6.63 -14.92
C LYS A 231 4.55 -8.00 -15.59
N HIS A 232 3.43 -8.67 -15.29
CA HIS A 232 3.09 -9.94 -15.94
C HIS A 232 2.82 -9.78 -17.43
N GLU A 233 2.13 -8.72 -17.84
CA GLU A 233 1.88 -8.41 -19.26
C GLU A 233 3.18 -8.10 -20.01
N GLN A 234 4.11 -7.35 -19.41
CA GLN A 234 5.41 -7.07 -20.02
C GLN A 234 6.23 -8.35 -20.21
N LYS A 235 6.25 -9.25 -19.21
CA LYS A 235 6.88 -10.57 -19.35
C LYS A 235 6.24 -11.40 -20.46
N ARG A 236 4.91 -11.41 -20.55
CA ARG A 236 4.19 -12.11 -21.64
C ARG A 236 4.52 -11.53 -23.02
N LYS A 237 4.65 -10.21 -23.14
CA LYS A 237 5.07 -9.54 -24.39
C LYS A 237 6.50 -9.93 -24.77
N GLN A 238 7.45 -9.93 -23.83
CA GLN A 238 8.81 -10.41 -24.08
C GLN A 238 8.81 -11.88 -24.52
N VAL A 239 8.11 -12.77 -23.82
CA VAL A 239 8.02 -14.20 -24.20
C VAL A 239 7.41 -14.39 -25.60
N LYS A 240 6.41 -13.58 -25.98
CA LYS A 240 5.87 -13.59 -27.35
C LYS A 240 6.88 -13.09 -28.38
N GLN A 241 7.71 -12.11 -28.02
CA GLN A 241 8.72 -11.53 -28.91
C GLN A 241 9.90 -12.48 -29.15
N TYR A 242 10.28 -13.30 -28.16
CA TYR A 242 11.24 -14.40 -28.34
C TYR A 242 10.68 -15.62 -29.09
N LYS A 243 9.37 -15.65 -29.37
CA LYS A 243 8.71 -16.83 -29.92
C LYS A 243 8.83 -17.01 -31.44
N ASN A 244 9.68 -16.24 -32.12
CA ASN A 244 9.97 -16.43 -33.55
C ASN A 244 11.39 -15.92 -33.84
N VAL A 245 12.32 -16.81 -34.19
CA VAL A 245 12.83 -16.98 -35.57
C VAL A 245 13.52 -18.36 -35.66
N PHE A 246 12.76 -19.44 -35.89
CA PHE A 246 13.31 -20.66 -36.49
C PHE A 246 12.47 -20.97 -37.73
N ASN A 247 12.94 -20.52 -38.90
CA ASN A 247 12.20 -20.53 -40.16
C ASN A 247 12.59 -21.70 -41.09
N TYR A 248 13.12 -22.80 -40.55
CA TYR A 248 13.36 -23.98 -41.37
C TYR A 248 12.17 -24.93 -41.31
N PRO A 249 11.72 -25.47 -42.46
CA PRO A 249 10.67 -26.47 -42.47
C PRO A 249 11.11 -27.72 -41.70
N ARG A 250 10.16 -28.35 -41.02
CA ARG A 250 10.37 -29.66 -40.37
C ARG A 250 11.00 -30.65 -41.36
N GLY A 251 11.99 -31.40 -40.89
CA GLY A 251 12.78 -32.31 -41.70
C GLY A 251 13.98 -31.69 -42.42
N SER A 252 14.25 -30.38 -42.24
CA SER A 252 15.49 -29.76 -42.73
C SER A 252 16.71 -30.41 -42.10
N VAL A 253 17.72 -30.69 -42.92
CA VAL A 253 18.99 -31.32 -42.52
C VAL A 253 20.11 -30.30 -42.61
N PHE A 254 20.93 -30.21 -41.57
CA PHE A 254 22.10 -29.33 -41.50
C PHE A 254 23.28 -30.05 -40.83
N ASP A 255 24.49 -29.57 -41.11
CA ASP A 255 25.69 -29.96 -40.38
C ASP A 255 25.80 -29.14 -39.09
N ASP A 256 26.09 -29.79 -37.98
CA ASP A 256 26.42 -29.14 -36.72
C ASP A 256 27.89 -28.64 -36.71
N CYS A 257 28.29 -27.96 -35.64
CA CYS A 257 29.66 -27.45 -35.50
C CYS A 257 30.74 -28.55 -35.44
N ASN A 258 30.36 -29.81 -35.27
CA ASN A 258 31.23 -30.98 -35.21
C ASN A 258 31.22 -31.79 -36.53
N GLY A 259 30.43 -31.38 -37.54
CA GLY A 259 30.28 -32.10 -38.80
C GLY A 259 29.33 -33.30 -38.72
N ASP A 260 28.39 -33.27 -37.77
CA ASP A 260 27.33 -34.25 -37.62
C ASP A 260 26.05 -33.75 -38.28
N LYS A 261 25.27 -34.65 -38.87
CA LYS A 261 24.01 -34.29 -39.51
C LYS A 261 22.88 -34.28 -38.49
N ILE A 262 22.21 -33.13 -38.38
CA ILE A 262 21.04 -32.93 -37.53
C ILE A 262 19.80 -32.74 -38.40
N ILE A 263 18.73 -33.45 -38.08
CA ILE A 263 17.42 -33.32 -38.71
C ILE A 263 16.53 -32.50 -37.78
N TYR A 264 16.06 -31.34 -38.24
CA TYR A 264 15.15 -30.51 -37.45
C TYR A 264 13.76 -31.15 -37.31
N LEU A 265 13.24 -31.18 -36.08
CA LEU A 265 11.91 -31.71 -35.77
C LEU A 265 10.90 -30.59 -35.53
N TYR A 266 11.13 -29.82 -34.46
CA TYR A 266 10.14 -28.88 -33.92
C TYR A 266 10.80 -27.90 -32.95
N SER A 267 10.16 -26.73 -32.77
CA SER A 267 10.60 -25.72 -31.80
C SER A 267 9.53 -25.50 -30.74
N ARG A 268 9.88 -25.67 -29.46
CA ARG A 268 8.97 -25.38 -28.34
C ARG A 268 9.61 -24.37 -27.39
N SER A 269 8.97 -23.22 -27.25
CA SER A 269 9.49 -22.09 -26.44
C SER A 269 10.85 -21.63 -26.96
N ASN A 270 11.94 -21.86 -26.22
CA ASN A 270 13.32 -21.49 -26.59
C ASN A 270 14.19 -22.72 -26.92
N HIS A 271 13.59 -23.91 -27.07
CA HIS A 271 14.30 -25.13 -27.43
C HIS A 271 13.96 -25.55 -28.85
N HIS A 272 15.00 -25.91 -29.59
CA HIS A 272 14.90 -26.35 -30.97
C HIS A 272 15.34 -27.81 -31.00
N TYR A 273 14.42 -28.71 -31.26
CA TYR A 273 14.69 -30.14 -31.17
C TYR A 273 15.11 -30.67 -32.54
N GLY A 274 16.18 -31.47 -32.54
CA GLY A 274 16.63 -32.19 -33.73
C GLY A 274 17.07 -33.61 -33.41
N ILE A 275 17.15 -34.44 -34.44
CA ILE A 275 17.75 -35.77 -34.37
C ILE A 275 19.20 -35.67 -34.83
N ASN A 276 20.16 -35.92 -33.95
CA ASN A 276 21.54 -36.13 -34.36
C ASN A 276 21.70 -37.57 -34.88
N THR A 277 22.26 -37.69 -36.08
CA THR A 277 22.43 -38.97 -36.80
C THR A 277 23.82 -39.59 -36.67
N LYS A 278 24.72 -38.99 -35.88
CA LYS A 278 26.07 -39.53 -35.60
C LYS A 278 26.26 -39.80 -34.11
N ILE A 279 26.37 -41.09 -33.79
CA ILE A 279 27.46 -41.78 -33.07
C ILE A 279 27.09 -43.27 -33.22
N ASN A 280 27.72 -43.91 -34.19
CA ASN A 280 27.39 -45.21 -34.81
C ASN A 280 26.11 -45.18 -35.67
N GLU A 281 26.19 -45.70 -36.90
CA GLU A 281 25.13 -45.82 -37.91
C GLU A 281 23.87 -46.61 -37.46
N PHE A 282 23.73 -46.86 -36.16
CA PHE A 282 22.73 -47.71 -35.55
C PHE A 282 21.77 -47.01 -34.57
N PHE A 283 22.11 -45.84 -33.99
CA PHE A 283 21.28 -45.23 -32.93
C PHE A 283 21.20 -43.69 -32.99
N PRO A 284 20.14 -43.11 -33.59
CA PRO A 284 19.89 -41.67 -33.50
C PRO A 284 19.58 -41.23 -32.06
N TYR A 285 19.70 -39.93 -31.74
CA TYR A 285 19.22 -39.38 -30.46
C TYR A 285 18.64 -37.96 -30.60
N ILE A 286 17.79 -37.55 -29.64
CA ILE A 286 17.18 -36.22 -29.63
C ILE A 286 18.14 -35.25 -28.93
N CYS A 287 18.43 -34.13 -29.60
CA CYS A 287 19.27 -33.07 -29.08
C CYS A 287 18.54 -31.71 -29.11
N ASP A 288 18.92 -30.83 -28.20
CA ASP A 288 18.60 -29.41 -28.27
C ASP A 288 19.67 -28.70 -29.12
N ILE A 289 19.23 -27.98 -30.14
CA ILE A 289 20.10 -27.37 -31.13
C ILE A 289 20.48 -25.97 -30.62
N GLN A 290 21.71 -25.80 -30.13
CA GLN A 290 22.11 -24.58 -29.43
C GLN A 290 22.73 -23.47 -30.32
N ASN A 291 23.13 -23.76 -31.56
CA ASN A 291 23.82 -22.82 -32.45
C ASN A 291 23.28 -22.88 -33.90
N ILE A 292 22.09 -22.33 -34.10
CA ILE A 292 21.32 -22.48 -35.34
C ILE A 292 21.65 -21.45 -36.42
N GLU A 293 22.03 -20.24 -36.03
CA GLU A 293 22.10 -19.07 -36.91
C GLU A 293 23.18 -19.16 -38.01
N LYS A 294 23.98 -20.23 -38.04
CA LYS A 294 25.08 -20.45 -38.99
C LYS A 294 24.94 -21.72 -39.83
N ALA A 295 23.82 -22.44 -39.71
CA ALA A 295 23.64 -23.73 -40.35
C ALA A 295 23.09 -23.60 -41.78
N ASN A 296 23.84 -24.06 -42.78
CA ASN A 296 23.35 -24.19 -44.15
C ASN A 296 22.50 -25.47 -44.27
N ILE A 297 21.31 -25.36 -44.88
CA ILE A 297 20.52 -26.56 -45.23
C ILE A 297 21.30 -27.36 -46.27
N ILE A 298 21.60 -28.61 -45.96
CA ILE A 298 22.25 -29.54 -46.88
C ILE A 298 21.27 -30.57 -47.46
N GLY A 299 20.03 -30.61 -46.96
CA GLY A 299 18.97 -31.46 -47.49
C GLY A 299 17.68 -31.40 -46.69
N THR A 300 16.71 -32.22 -47.09
CA THR A 300 15.40 -32.33 -46.42
C THR A 300 14.98 -33.80 -46.36
N ILE A 301 14.37 -34.19 -45.25
CA ILE A 301 13.75 -35.50 -45.04
C ILE A 301 12.25 -35.33 -44.92
N ASN A 302 11.49 -36.25 -45.53
CA ASN A 302 10.04 -36.21 -45.44
C ASN A 302 9.53 -36.71 -44.07
N ASP A 303 8.31 -36.28 -43.73
CA ASP A 303 7.68 -36.62 -42.45
C ASP A 303 7.55 -38.13 -42.22
N GLY A 304 7.37 -38.93 -43.28
CA GLY A 304 7.24 -40.39 -43.17
C GLY A 304 8.51 -41.05 -42.62
N LYS A 305 9.67 -40.71 -43.20
CA LYS A 305 10.98 -41.21 -42.73
C LYS A 305 11.29 -40.74 -41.31
N MET A 306 10.94 -39.51 -40.99
CA MET A 306 11.17 -38.94 -39.66
C MET A 306 10.32 -39.61 -38.58
N MET A 307 9.06 -39.96 -38.87
CA MET A 307 8.23 -40.72 -37.91
C MET A 307 8.79 -42.11 -37.63
N ILE A 308 9.27 -42.81 -38.65
CA ILE A 308 9.93 -44.11 -38.48
C ILE A 308 11.15 -43.99 -37.54
N MET A 309 11.89 -42.88 -37.63
CA MET A 309 13.02 -42.63 -36.71
C MET A 309 12.55 -42.37 -35.28
N LEU A 310 11.46 -41.62 -35.08
CA LEU A 310 10.88 -41.36 -33.75
C LEU A 310 10.27 -42.63 -33.12
N GLU A 311 9.60 -43.47 -33.90
CA GLU A 311 9.08 -44.77 -33.43
C GLU A 311 10.20 -45.67 -32.94
N ARG A 312 11.30 -45.78 -33.71
CA ARG A 312 12.48 -46.53 -33.28
C ARG A 312 13.08 -45.99 -31.98
N LEU A 313 13.09 -44.66 -31.81
CA LEU A 313 13.56 -44.03 -30.57
C LEU A 313 12.68 -44.32 -29.36
N LEU A 314 11.36 -44.43 -29.56
CA LEU A 314 10.41 -44.85 -28.52
C LEU A 314 10.64 -46.31 -28.12
N ASP A 315 10.86 -47.19 -29.09
CA ASP A 315 11.07 -48.62 -28.87
C ASP A 315 12.40 -48.94 -28.17
N GLN A 316 13.45 -48.18 -28.47
CA GLN A 316 14.80 -48.46 -27.96
C GLN A 316 15.08 -47.86 -26.57
N ASN A 317 14.21 -46.98 -26.05
CA ASN A 317 14.33 -46.32 -24.74
C ASN A 317 15.67 -45.57 -24.52
N ILE A 318 16.31 -45.11 -25.61
CA ILE A 318 17.65 -44.49 -25.62
C ILE A 318 17.62 -43.01 -25.17
N ASN A 319 16.46 -42.34 -25.31
CA ASN A 319 16.25 -40.95 -24.90
C ASN A 319 15.25 -40.87 -23.74
N PRO A 320 15.17 -39.74 -23.00
CA PRO A 320 14.13 -39.55 -22.00
C PRO A 320 12.76 -39.75 -22.66
N HIS A 321 12.09 -40.87 -22.33
CA HIS A 321 10.86 -41.33 -22.98
C HIS A 321 9.81 -40.22 -23.09
N ASN A 322 9.71 -39.37 -22.07
CA ASN A 322 8.80 -38.22 -22.03
C ASN A 322 9.04 -37.18 -23.13
N ILE A 323 10.29 -36.95 -23.54
CA ILE A 323 10.64 -35.95 -24.57
C ILE A 323 10.28 -36.48 -25.95
N VAL A 324 10.60 -37.75 -26.24
CA VAL A 324 10.27 -38.39 -27.52
C VAL A 324 8.76 -38.48 -27.69
N THR A 325 8.02 -38.94 -26.67
CA THR A 325 6.55 -39.03 -26.69
C THR A 325 5.89 -37.68 -26.89
N MET A 326 6.38 -36.64 -26.21
CA MET A 326 5.89 -35.27 -26.40
C MET A 326 6.08 -34.79 -27.84
N ILE A 327 7.28 -34.98 -28.41
CA ILE A 327 7.58 -34.55 -29.79
C ILE A 327 6.75 -35.34 -30.81
N TYR A 328 6.59 -36.65 -30.61
CA TYR A 328 5.76 -37.51 -31.45
C TYR A 328 4.30 -37.06 -31.47
N GLN A 329 3.73 -36.73 -30.30
CA GLN A 329 2.35 -36.27 -30.18
C GLN A 329 2.14 -34.91 -30.87
N GLU A 330 3.02 -33.94 -30.65
CA GLU A 330 2.94 -32.62 -31.31
C GLU A 330 2.99 -32.76 -32.85
N ILE A 331 3.85 -33.63 -33.38
CA ILE A 331 3.93 -33.87 -34.83
C ILE A 331 2.65 -34.54 -35.38
N MET A 332 2.06 -35.48 -34.62
CA MET A 332 0.81 -36.15 -35.01
C MET A 332 -0.40 -35.22 -34.98
N ASP A 333 -0.48 -34.33 -34.00
CA ASP A 333 -1.58 -33.36 -33.88
C ASP A 333 -1.56 -32.30 -35.00
N GLU A 334 -0.38 -31.99 -35.55
CA GLU A 334 -0.20 -31.08 -36.69
C GLU A 334 -0.52 -31.71 -38.05
N ARG A 335 -0.65 -33.04 -38.15
CA ARG A 335 -1.01 -33.68 -39.43
C ARG A 335 -2.48 -33.40 -39.75
N PRO A 336 -2.81 -33.00 -40.99
CA PRO A 336 -4.20 -32.90 -41.40
C PRO A 336 -4.86 -34.26 -41.21
N ARG A 337 -5.90 -34.33 -40.37
CA ARG A 337 -6.72 -35.54 -40.24
C ARG A 337 -7.28 -35.85 -41.63
N SER A 338 -6.72 -36.85 -42.29
CA SER A 338 -7.30 -37.41 -43.50
C SER A 338 -8.73 -37.83 -43.17
N ARG A 339 -9.70 -37.18 -43.80
CA ARG A 339 -11.10 -37.64 -43.77
C ARG A 339 -11.12 -39.06 -44.30
N VAL A 340 -11.35 -40.02 -43.42
CA VAL A 340 -11.88 -41.34 -43.77
C VAL A 340 -13.40 -41.20 -43.79
#